data_AF-A0A2D7YM34-F1
#
_entry.id   AF-A0A2D7YM34-F1
#
_cell.length_a   1.000
_cell.length_b   1.000
_cell.length_c   1.000
_cell.angle_alpha   90.00
_cell.angle_beta   90.00
_cell.angle_gamma   90.00
#
_symmetry.space_group_name_H-M   'P 1'
#
loop_
_entity.id
_entity.type
_entity.pdbx_description
1 polymer ?
#
loop_
_entity_poly.entity_id
_entity_poly.type
_entity_poly.pdbx_seq_one_letter_code
_entity_poly.pdbx_strand_id
1 'polypeptide(L)'
;REAVNNIDALTQELRKAGDQARLLQNGSDKIGNILGVIVAIAEQTNLLALNAAIEAARAGEAGRGFAVVADEVRTLATRTQQSTDEISSIVDSIQGAIKDVTQIIAGVEDRSKTTNDGALKAEQAISQIQEAVANISSMNVQIASATDEQSRVTRDLSENVTGISDLSNDNQNANQQVAEVSQQLTKNSIDLGQLVSRFKTE
;
A
#
# COMPACT_ATOMS: atom_id res chain seq x y z
N ARG A 1 0.16 -2.67 -8.60
CA ARG A 1 0.08 -1.69 -9.71
C ARG A 1 -1.29 -1.05 -9.89
N GLU A 2 -2.39 -1.81 -9.92
CA GLU A 2 -3.74 -1.22 -10.06
C GLU A 2 -4.07 -0.19 -8.97
N ALA A 3 -3.73 -0.47 -7.71
CA ALA A 3 -3.92 0.47 -6.61
C ALA A 3 -3.18 1.81 -6.79
N VAL A 4 -1.90 1.76 -7.21
CA VAL A 4 -1.09 2.97 -7.47
C VAL A 4 -1.68 3.78 -8.64
N ASN A 5 -2.04 3.10 -9.73
CA ASN A 5 -2.66 3.73 -10.90
C ASN A 5 -4.01 4.40 -10.54
N ASN A 6 -4.82 3.74 -9.69
CA ASN A 6 -6.09 4.29 -9.23
C ASN A 6 -5.90 5.52 -8.34
N ILE A 7 -4.84 5.55 -7.52
CA ILE A 7 -4.50 6.72 -6.70
C ILE A 7 -4.01 7.89 -7.57
N ASP A 8 -3.23 7.62 -8.61
CA ASP A 8 -2.81 8.65 -9.57
C ASP A 8 -4.01 9.24 -10.31
N ALA A 9 -4.93 8.39 -10.76
CA ALA A 9 -6.18 8.83 -11.39
C ALA A 9 -7.03 9.69 -10.44
N LEU A 10 -7.20 9.23 -9.19
CA LEU A 10 -7.90 9.98 -8.14
C LEU A 10 -7.24 11.35 -7.90
N THR A 11 -5.91 11.41 -7.85
CA THR A 11 -5.18 12.66 -7.66
C THR A 11 -5.42 13.63 -8.82
N GLN A 12 -5.49 13.15 -10.05
CA GLN A 12 -5.83 13.98 -11.20
C GLN A 12 -7.27 14.49 -11.14
N GLU A 13 -8.22 13.66 -10.73
CA GLU A 13 -9.63 14.07 -10.55
C GLU A 13 -9.78 15.11 -9.45
N LEU A 14 -9.09 14.94 -8.32
CA LEU A 14 -9.07 15.91 -7.22
C LEU A 14 -8.51 17.26 -7.66
N ARG A 15 -7.45 17.27 -8.48
CA ARG A 15 -6.91 18.51 -9.05
C ARG A 15 -7.94 19.23 -9.93
N LYS A 16 -8.62 18.49 -10.82
CA LYS A 16 -9.70 19.05 -11.64
C LYS A 16 -10.84 19.60 -10.78
N ALA A 17 -11.25 18.88 -9.74
CA ALA A 17 -12.27 19.34 -8.80
C ALA A 17 -11.82 20.62 -8.07
N GLY A 18 -10.56 20.70 -7.65
CA GLY A 18 -9.99 21.89 -7.02
C GLY A 18 -9.94 23.10 -7.95
N ASP A 19 -9.66 22.89 -9.23
CA ASP A 19 -9.70 23.94 -10.24
C ASP A 19 -11.13 24.45 -10.48
N GLN A 20 -12.14 23.56 -10.51
CA GLN A 20 -13.54 24.00 -10.61
C GLN A 20 -14.03 24.71 -9.35
N ALA A 21 -13.62 24.27 -8.16
CA ALA A 21 -13.89 25.00 -6.93
C ALA A 21 -13.31 26.42 -6.99
N ARG A 22 -12.07 26.58 -7.48
CA ARG A 22 -11.44 27.90 -7.69
C ARG A 22 -12.19 28.76 -8.72
N LEU A 23 -12.65 28.18 -9.83
CA LEU A 23 -13.46 28.92 -10.80
C LEU A 23 -14.79 29.38 -10.21
N LEU A 24 -15.46 28.53 -9.43
CA LEU A 24 -16.68 28.89 -8.73
C LEU A 24 -16.44 30.00 -7.71
N GLN A 25 -15.35 29.93 -6.93
CA GLN A 25 -14.98 30.99 -5.98
C GLN A 25 -14.83 32.34 -6.70
N ASN A 26 -14.04 32.37 -7.78
CA ASN A 26 -13.85 33.58 -8.57
C ASN A 26 -15.16 34.10 -9.18
N GLY A 27 -16.07 33.20 -9.57
CA GLY A 27 -17.40 33.54 -10.07
C GLY A 27 -18.26 34.20 -8.99
N SER A 28 -18.32 33.60 -7.81
CA SER A 28 -19.05 34.14 -6.66
C SER A 28 -18.51 35.49 -6.20
N ASP A 29 -17.18 35.67 -6.17
CA ASP A 29 -16.55 36.95 -5.81
C ASP A 29 -16.94 38.07 -6.80
N LYS A 30 -17.03 37.75 -8.10
CA LYS A 30 -17.52 38.69 -9.12
C LYS A 30 -18.99 39.03 -8.91
N ILE A 31 -19.83 38.06 -8.56
CA ILE A 31 -21.24 38.31 -8.26
C ILE A 31 -21.36 39.23 -7.03
N GLY A 32 -20.59 38.99 -5.97
CA GLY A 32 -20.56 39.85 -4.79
C GLY A 32 -20.19 41.31 -5.13
N ASN A 33 -19.19 41.51 -5.99
CA ASN A 33 -18.83 42.85 -6.47
C ASN A 33 -19.98 43.52 -7.26
N ILE A 34 -20.69 42.78 -8.11
CA ILE A 34 -21.83 43.30 -8.87
C ILE A 34 -22.98 43.67 -7.93
N LEU A 35 -23.27 42.85 -6.92
CA LEU A 35 -24.30 43.14 -5.93
C LEU A 35 -23.99 44.44 -5.18
N GLY A 36 -22.73 44.66 -4.79
CA GLY A 36 -22.29 45.92 -4.18
C GLY A 36 -22.58 47.15 -5.06
N VAL A 37 -22.39 47.03 -6.38
CA VAL A 37 -22.76 48.10 -7.34
C VAL A 37 -24.28 48.29 -7.42
N ILE A 38 -25.07 47.22 -7.42
CA ILE A 38 -26.54 47.31 -7.47
C ILE A 38 -27.08 47.97 -6.19
N VAL A 39 -26.53 47.63 -5.02
CA VAL A 39 -26.87 48.28 -3.74
C VAL A 39 -26.59 49.79 -3.82
N ALA A 40 -25.42 50.19 -4.32
CA ALA A 40 -25.08 51.60 -4.50
C ALA A 40 -26.03 52.32 -5.46
N ILE A 41 -26.45 51.67 -6.56
CA ILE A 41 -27.44 52.21 -7.50
C ILE A 41 -28.81 52.35 -6.82
N ALA A 42 -29.24 51.35 -6.04
CA ALA A 42 -30.51 51.38 -5.33
C ALA A 42 -30.53 52.52 -4.29
N GLU A 43 -29.45 52.73 -3.54
CA GLU A 43 -29.31 53.84 -2.61
C GLU A 43 -29.33 55.21 -3.32
N GLN A 44 -28.61 55.36 -4.43
CA GLN A 44 -28.68 56.58 -5.24
C GLN A 44 -30.08 56.82 -5.81
N THR A 45 -30.76 55.77 -6.27
CA THR A 45 -32.13 55.85 -6.78
C THR A 45 -33.10 56.26 -5.68
N ASN A 46 -32.92 55.73 -4.46
CA ASN A 46 -33.69 56.09 -3.28
C ASN A 46 -33.50 57.57 -2.90
N LEU A 47 -32.26 58.07 -2.94
CA LEU A 47 -31.95 59.48 -2.70
C LEU A 47 -32.52 60.40 -3.80
N LEU A 48 -32.45 60.00 -5.07
CA LEU A 48 -33.06 60.74 -6.18
C LEU A 48 -34.58 60.82 -6.04
N ALA A 49 -35.22 59.71 -5.68
CA ALA A 49 -36.66 59.65 -5.42
C ALA A 49 -37.07 60.55 -4.25
N LEU A 50 -36.28 60.57 -3.17
CA LEU A 50 -36.51 61.47 -2.04
C LEU A 50 -36.45 62.95 -2.46
N ASN A 51 -35.43 63.34 -3.23
CA ASN A 51 -35.31 64.71 -3.73
C ASN A 51 -36.48 65.08 -4.66
N ALA A 52 -36.94 64.16 -5.51
CA ALA A 52 -38.10 64.36 -6.36
C ALA A 52 -39.40 64.51 -5.55
N ALA A 53 -39.57 63.73 -4.47
CA ALA A 53 -40.72 63.85 -3.57
C ALA A 53 -40.76 65.21 -2.85
N ILE A 54 -39.58 65.70 -2.41
CA ILE A 54 -39.45 67.04 -1.81
C ILE A 54 -39.85 68.13 -2.80
N GLU A 55 -39.35 68.07 -4.05
CA GLU A 55 -39.66 69.09 -5.06
C GLU A 55 -41.13 69.02 -5.52
N ALA A 56 -41.71 67.82 -5.59
CA ALA A 56 -43.13 67.63 -5.87
C ALA A 56 -44.02 68.22 -4.77
N ALA A 57 -43.65 68.07 -3.49
CA ALA A 57 -44.34 68.73 -2.38
C ALA A 57 -44.24 70.26 -2.46
N ARG A 58 -43.11 70.78 -2.92
CA ARG A 58 -42.86 72.21 -3.11
C ARG A 58 -43.73 72.83 -4.22
N ALA A 59 -44.05 72.07 -5.26
CA ALA A 59 -44.92 72.48 -6.36
C ALA A 59 -46.43 72.44 -6.01
N GLY A 60 -46.82 71.98 -4.82
CA GLY A 60 -48.20 71.96 -4.35
C GLY A 60 -49.12 71.08 -5.20
N GLU A 61 -50.32 71.58 -5.56
CA GLU A 61 -51.30 70.85 -6.37
C GLU A 61 -50.77 70.43 -7.75
N ALA A 62 -49.86 71.20 -8.35
CA ALA A 62 -49.27 70.87 -9.66
C ALA A 62 -48.27 69.70 -9.59
N GLY A 63 -47.69 69.43 -8.41
CA GLY A 63 -46.70 68.37 -8.18
C GLY A 63 -47.30 67.02 -7.79
N ARG A 64 -48.62 66.93 -7.61
CA ARG A 64 -49.30 65.77 -7.02
C ARG A 64 -49.05 64.45 -7.77
N GLY A 65 -49.03 64.50 -9.11
CA GLY A 65 -48.70 63.34 -9.95
C GLY A 65 -47.22 62.93 -9.85
N PHE A 66 -46.31 63.90 -9.74
CA PHE A 66 -44.87 63.63 -9.54
C PHE A 66 -44.57 63.04 -8.17
N ALA A 67 -45.31 63.44 -7.12
CA ALA A 67 -45.16 62.89 -5.78
C ALA A 67 -45.47 61.38 -5.74
N VAL A 68 -46.53 60.94 -6.44
CA VAL A 68 -46.90 59.51 -6.51
C VAL A 68 -45.81 58.71 -7.23
N VAL A 69 -45.26 59.23 -8.34
CA VAL A 69 -44.17 58.57 -9.06
C VAL A 69 -42.91 58.51 -8.20
N ALA A 70 -42.58 59.56 -7.46
CA ALA A 70 -41.42 59.58 -6.58
C ALA A 70 -41.52 58.52 -5.46
N ASP A 71 -42.69 58.36 -4.82
CA ASP A 71 -42.89 57.32 -3.81
C ASP A 71 -42.85 55.90 -4.38
N GLU A 72 -43.35 55.68 -5.61
CA GLU A 72 -43.25 54.39 -6.29
C GLU A 72 -41.79 54.05 -6.60
N VAL A 73 -41.00 55.00 -7.12
CA VAL A 73 -39.56 54.81 -7.37
C VAL A 73 -38.80 54.53 -6.06
N ARG A 74 -39.16 55.22 -4.97
CA ARG A 74 -38.56 54.98 -3.63
C ARG A 74 -38.85 53.56 -3.13
N THR A 75 -40.07 53.09 -3.32
CA THR A 75 -40.51 51.74 -2.97
C THR A 75 -39.76 50.70 -3.80
N LEU A 76 -39.61 50.92 -5.12
CA LEU A 76 -38.82 50.05 -5.99
C LEU A 76 -37.34 50.00 -5.59
N ALA A 77 -36.74 51.14 -5.23
CA ALA A 77 -35.36 51.21 -4.77
C ALA A 77 -35.17 50.40 -3.48
N THR A 78 -36.07 50.56 -2.50
CA THR A 78 -36.05 49.79 -1.24
C THR A 78 -36.21 48.29 -1.49
N ARG A 79 -37.15 47.90 -2.37
CA ARG A 79 -37.37 46.48 -2.72
C ARG A 79 -36.17 45.89 -3.46
N THR A 80 -35.50 46.69 -4.29
CA THR A 80 -34.26 46.29 -4.97
C THR A 80 -33.14 46.02 -3.95
N GLN A 81 -32.97 46.90 -2.97
CA GLN A 81 -31.96 46.73 -1.91
C GLN A 81 -32.21 45.46 -1.08
N GLN A 82 -33.46 45.22 -0.68
CA GLN A 82 -33.82 44.00 0.04
C GLN A 82 -33.53 42.73 -0.78
N SER A 83 -33.88 42.72 -2.07
CA SER A 83 -33.56 41.59 -2.95
C SER A 83 -32.05 41.38 -3.12
N THR A 84 -31.25 42.45 -3.22
CA THR A 84 -29.79 42.32 -3.27
C THR A 84 -29.19 41.78 -1.99
N ASP A 85 -29.74 42.15 -0.82
CA ASP A 85 -29.29 41.63 0.47
C ASP A 85 -29.56 40.11 0.59
N GLU A 86 -30.76 39.67 0.15
CA GLU A 86 -31.11 38.26 0.09
C GLU A 86 -30.16 37.47 -0.85
N ILE A 87 -29.86 38.03 -2.03
CA ILE A 87 -28.92 37.40 -2.97
C ILE A 87 -27.50 37.38 -2.38
N SER A 88 -27.07 38.44 -1.68
CA SER A 88 -25.76 38.50 -1.03
C SER A 88 -25.59 37.37 -0.02
N SER A 89 -26.61 37.14 0.83
CA SER A 89 -26.60 36.03 1.79
C SER A 89 -26.47 34.65 1.13
N ILE A 90 -27.12 34.46 -0.03
CA ILE A 90 -26.99 33.24 -0.83
C ILE A 90 -25.57 33.11 -1.39
N VAL A 91 -24.99 34.19 -1.91
CA VAL A 91 -23.62 34.21 -2.45
C VAL A 91 -22.58 33.91 -1.36
N ASP A 92 -22.73 34.49 -0.17
CA ASP A 92 -21.87 34.22 0.99
C ASP A 92 -21.94 32.73 1.39
N SER A 93 -23.15 32.17 1.39
CA SER A 93 -23.36 30.74 1.66
C SER A 93 -22.68 29.85 0.61
N ILE A 94 -22.73 30.24 -0.66
CA ILE A 94 -22.03 29.53 -1.75
C ILE A 94 -20.52 29.62 -1.57
N GLN A 95 -19.97 30.80 -1.26
CA GLN A 95 -18.53 30.97 -1.00
C GLN A 95 -18.06 30.10 0.18
N GLY A 96 -18.86 30.04 1.26
CA GLY A 96 -18.59 29.15 2.39
C GLY A 96 -18.53 27.68 1.96
N ALA A 97 -19.53 27.21 1.22
CA ALA A 97 -19.58 25.83 0.72
C ALA A 97 -18.39 25.50 -0.22
N ILE A 98 -17.99 26.44 -1.08
CA ILE A 98 -16.82 26.25 -1.97
C ILE A 98 -15.53 26.12 -1.15
N LYS A 99 -15.38 26.92 -0.09
CA LYS A 99 -14.22 26.83 0.82
C LYS A 99 -14.16 25.47 1.50
N ASP A 100 -15.29 24.98 2.01
CA ASP A 100 -15.37 23.65 2.64
C ASP A 100 -15.00 22.54 1.66
N VAL A 101 -15.54 22.58 0.43
CA VAL A 101 -15.19 21.63 -0.63
C VAL A 101 -13.69 21.66 -0.94
N THR A 102 -13.08 22.85 -1.00
CA THR A 102 -11.65 23.00 -1.26
C THR A 102 -10.81 22.39 -0.14
N GLN A 103 -11.21 22.56 1.12
CA GLN A 103 -10.55 21.95 2.26
C GLN A 103 -10.67 20.41 2.25
N ILE A 104 -11.85 19.88 1.87
CA ILE A 104 -12.06 18.44 1.72
C ILE A 104 -11.13 17.89 0.63
N ILE A 105 -11.07 18.54 -0.54
CA ILE A 105 -10.20 18.12 -1.66
C ILE A 105 -8.74 18.05 -1.21
N ALA A 106 -8.25 19.09 -0.51
CA ALA A 106 -6.89 19.10 0.01
C ALA A 106 -6.63 17.97 1.01
N GLY A 107 -7.58 17.68 1.89
CA GLY A 107 -7.50 16.56 2.83
C GLY A 107 -7.50 15.19 2.16
N VAL A 108 -8.26 15.01 1.07
CA VAL A 108 -8.25 13.77 0.29
C VAL A 108 -6.92 13.63 -0.47
N GLU A 109 -6.36 14.71 -1.03
CA GLU A 109 -5.07 14.68 -1.73
C GLU A 109 -3.94 14.19 -0.80
N ASP A 110 -3.88 14.69 0.43
CA ASP A 110 -2.88 14.27 1.42
C ASP A 110 -3.03 12.80 1.84
N ARG A 111 -4.28 12.36 2.07
CA ARG A 111 -4.58 10.96 2.38
C ARG A 111 -4.22 10.03 1.23
N SER A 112 -4.54 10.41 -0.01
CA SER A 112 -4.18 9.66 -1.22
C SER A 112 -2.67 9.50 -1.35
N LYS A 113 -1.89 10.55 -1.07
CA LYS A 113 -0.43 10.48 -1.07
C LYS A 113 0.10 9.49 -0.02
N THR A 114 -0.46 9.52 1.18
CA THR A 114 -0.10 8.57 2.26
C THR A 114 -0.45 7.13 1.88
N THR A 115 -1.63 6.92 1.27
CA THR A 115 -2.03 5.60 0.77
C THR A 115 -1.09 5.11 -0.33
N ASN A 116 -0.62 5.98 -1.22
CA ASN A 116 0.32 5.61 -2.28
C ASN A 116 1.67 5.14 -1.69
N ASP A 117 2.21 5.87 -0.73
CA ASP A 117 3.46 5.48 -0.04
C ASP A 117 3.31 4.12 0.66
N GLY A 118 2.18 3.88 1.33
CA GLY A 118 1.85 2.58 1.92
C GLY A 118 1.78 1.45 0.89
N ALA A 119 1.16 1.69 -0.27
CA ALA A 119 1.07 0.72 -1.34
C ALA A 119 2.45 0.37 -1.93
N LEU A 120 3.32 1.36 -2.12
CA LEU A 120 4.69 1.15 -2.59
C LEU A 120 5.54 0.33 -1.60
N LYS A 121 5.42 0.62 -0.30
CA LYS A 121 6.10 -0.17 0.75
C LYS A 121 5.62 -1.61 0.77
N ALA A 122 4.31 -1.84 0.62
CA ALA A 122 3.75 -3.18 0.54
C ALA A 122 4.26 -3.94 -0.71
N GLU A 123 4.35 -3.27 -1.87
CA GLU A 123 4.91 -3.85 -3.09
C GLU A 123 6.37 -4.27 -2.89
N GLN A 124 7.18 -3.41 -2.26
CA GLN A 124 8.58 -3.74 -1.95
C GLN A 124 8.69 -4.95 -1.02
N ALA A 125 7.87 -5.01 0.04
CA ALA A 125 7.86 -6.13 0.98
C ALA A 125 7.46 -7.45 0.28
N ILE A 126 6.47 -7.41 -0.61
CA ILE A 126 6.06 -8.58 -1.38
C ILE A 126 7.18 -9.04 -2.32
N SER A 127 7.88 -8.11 -2.98
CA SER A 127 9.03 -8.45 -3.83
C SER A 127 10.16 -9.14 -3.03
N GLN A 128 10.45 -8.68 -1.81
CA GLN A 128 11.44 -9.31 -0.93
C GLN A 128 11.00 -10.71 -0.50
N ILE A 129 9.71 -10.90 -0.20
CA ILE A 129 9.16 -12.22 0.12
C ILE A 129 9.32 -13.18 -1.08
N GLN A 130 9.02 -12.72 -2.29
CA GLN A 130 9.17 -13.53 -3.51
C GLN A 130 10.62 -13.98 -3.72
N GLU A 131 11.58 -13.09 -3.51
CA GLU A 131 13.01 -13.41 -3.59
C GLU A 131 13.43 -14.44 -2.53
N ALA A 132 12.98 -14.24 -1.27
CA ALA A 132 13.24 -15.18 -0.20
C ALA A 132 12.66 -16.57 -0.49
N VAL A 133 11.44 -16.65 -1.03
CA VAL A 133 10.80 -17.92 -1.42
C VAL A 133 11.56 -18.60 -2.57
N ALA A 134 12.02 -17.83 -3.56
CA ALA A 134 12.84 -18.37 -4.65
C ALA A 134 14.15 -18.96 -4.13
N ASN A 135 14.81 -18.28 -3.19
CA ASN A 135 16.03 -18.78 -2.54
C ASN A 135 15.77 -20.07 -1.74
N ILE A 136 14.67 -20.14 -0.98
CA ILE A 136 14.26 -21.36 -0.27
C ILE A 136 14.01 -22.51 -1.24
N SER A 137 13.33 -22.25 -2.36
CA SER A 137 13.08 -23.26 -3.38
C SER A 137 14.39 -23.80 -3.98
N SER A 138 15.36 -22.93 -4.25
CA SER A 138 16.69 -23.32 -4.73
C SER A 138 17.43 -24.19 -3.69
N MET A 139 17.41 -23.79 -2.41
CA MET A 139 18.01 -24.59 -1.34
C MET A 139 17.37 -25.97 -1.22
N ASN A 140 16.04 -26.08 -1.37
CA ASN A 140 15.36 -27.39 -1.33
C ASN A 140 15.82 -28.32 -2.46
N VAL A 141 16.10 -27.78 -3.66
CA VAL A 141 16.67 -28.57 -4.77
C VAL A 141 18.07 -29.08 -4.41
N GLN A 142 18.91 -28.24 -3.80
CA GLN A 142 20.24 -28.66 -3.34
C GLN A 142 20.18 -29.72 -2.24
N ILE A 143 19.28 -29.54 -1.26
CA ILE A 143 19.05 -30.52 -0.19
C ILE A 143 18.59 -31.86 -0.77
N ALA A 144 17.67 -31.84 -1.74
CA ALA A 144 17.22 -33.06 -2.41
C ALA A 144 18.39 -33.80 -3.10
N SER A 145 19.24 -33.06 -3.82
CA SER A 145 20.44 -33.62 -4.46
C SER A 145 21.42 -34.20 -3.44
N ALA A 146 21.67 -33.48 -2.34
CA ALA A 146 22.56 -33.95 -1.27
C ALA A 146 22.00 -35.20 -0.56
N THR A 147 20.67 -35.27 -0.39
CA THR A 147 19.99 -36.41 0.21
C THR A 147 20.07 -37.66 -0.69
N ASP A 148 19.95 -37.47 -2.00
CA ASP A 148 20.11 -38.56 -2.97
C ASP A 148 21.56 -39.10 -2.98
N GLU A 149 22.55 -38.21 -2.88
CA GLU A 149 23.95 -38.59 -2.73
C GLU A 149 24.24 -39.31 -1.41
N GLN A 150 23.72 -38.80 -0.28
CA GLN A 150 23.79 -39.48 1.01
C GLN A 150 23.16 -40.88 0.96
N SER A 151 22.05 -41.04 0.24
CA SER A 151 21.38 -42.33 0.07
C SER A 151 22.25 -43.33 -0.70
N ARG A 152 22.97 -42.88 -1.74
CA ARG A 152 23.96 -43.71 -2.45
C ARG A 152 25.10 -44.12 -1.53
N VAL A 153 25.73 -43.17 -0.85
CA VAL A 153 26.84 -43.44 0.08
C VAL A 153 26.42 -44.40 1.20
N THR A 154 25.20 -44.27 1.70
CA THR A 154 24.66 -45.18 2.74
C THR A 154 24.49 -46.61 2.21
N ARG A 155 24.07 -46.78 0.95
CA ARG A 155 23.99 -48.10 0.32
C ARG A 155 25.37 -48.72 0.18
N ASP A 156 26.34 -47.98 -0.33
CA ASP A 156 27.73 -48.44 -0.47
C ASP A 156 28.33 -48.81 0.89
N LEU A 157 28.03 -48.04 1.94
CA LEU A 157 28.45 -48.36 3.30
C LEU A 157 27.83 -49.67 3.78
N SER A 158 26.54 -49.90 3.51
CA SER A 158 25.87 -51.15 3.88
C SER A 158 26.49 -52.37 3.19
N GLU A 159 26.87 -52.25 1.92
CA GLU A 159 27.56 -53.30 1.18
C GLU A 159 28.95 -53.57 1.77
N ASN A 160 29.72 -52.52 2.06
CA ASN A 160 31.03 -52.63 2.70
C ASN A 160 30.95 -53.30 4.08
N VAL A 161 29.96 -52.95 4.90
CA VAL A 161 29.75 -53.58 6.23
C VAL A 161 29.42 -55.07 6.08
N THR A 162 28.62 -55.43 5.08
CA THR A 162 28.31 -56.84 4.78
C THR A 162 29.58 -57.59 4.38
N GLY A 163 30.39 -57.01 3.47
CA GLY A 163 31.67 -57.59 3.06
C GLY A 163 32.67 -57.76 4.21
N ILE A 164 32.73 -56.82 5.15
CA ILE A 164 33.56 -56.95 6.37
C ILE A 164 33.07 -58.10 7.26
N SER A 165 31.76 -58.29 7.37
CA SER A 165 31.18 -59.40 8.12
C SER A 165 31.54 -60.75 7.50
N ASP A 166 31.45 -60.88 6.18
CA ASP A 166 31.81 -62.10 5.46
C ASP A 166 33.31 -62.41 5.61
N LEU A 167 34.17 -61.41 5.42
CA LEU A 167 35.62 -61.53 5.68
C LEU A 167 35.95 -61.95 7.12
N SER A 168 35.18 -61.45 8.09
CA SER A 168 35.34 -61.83 9.50
C SER A 168 34.98 -63.31 9.74
N ASN A 169 33.91 -63.80 9.10
CA ASN A 169 33.54 -65.22 9.15
C ASN A 169 34.60 -66.12 8.48
N ASP A 170 35.10 -65.73 7.31
CA ASP A 170 36.17 -66.46 6.61
C ASP A 170 37.44 -66.54 7.46
N ASN A 171 37.82 -65.43 8.10
CA ASN A 171 38.96 -65.38 9.01
C ASN A 171 38.75 -66.26 10.25
N GLN A 172 37.54 -66.32 10.79
CA GLN A 172 37.22 -67.23 11.89
C GLN A 172 37.41 -68.70 11.47
N ASN A 173 36.92 -69.08 10.29
CA ASN A 173 37.09 -70.44 9.74
C ASN A 173 38.58 -70.77 9.49
N ALA A 174 39.33 -69.84 8.91
CA ALA A 174 40.76 -70.02 8.69
C ALA A 174 41.54 -70.20 10.01
N ASN A 175 41.21 -69.41 11.04
CA ASN A 175 41.81 -69.57 12.37
C ASN A 175 41.48 -70.94 13.00
N GLN A 176 40.26 -71.44 12.83
CA GLN A 176 39.88 -72.77 13.29
C GLN A 176 40.74 -73.86 12.62
N GLN A 177 40.95 -73.75 11.31
CA GLN A 177 41.80 -74.68 10.57
C GLN A 177 43.27 -74.58 10.99
N VAL A 178 43.79 -73.37 11.24
CA VAL A 178 45.14 -73.17 11.79
C VAL A 178 45.28 -73.81 13.17
N ALA A 179 44.26 -73.72 14.02
CA ALA A 179 44.25 -74.34 15.34
C ALA A 179 44.30 -75.88 15.23
N GLU A 180 43.51 -76.47 14.33
CA GLU A 180 43.53 -77.93 14.06
C GLU A 180 44.88 -78.42 13.55
N VAL A 181 45.46 -77.72 12.58
CA VAL A 181 46.81 -78.03 12.06
C VAL A 181 47.86 -77.91 13.16
N SER A 182 47.77 -76.90 14.02
CA SER A 182 48.68 -76.71 15.15
C SER A 182 48.58 -77.85 16.18
N GLN A 183 47.37 -78.35 16.45
CA GLN A 183 47.17 -79.53 17.29
C GLN A 183 47.77 -80.79 16.66
N GLN A 184 47.56 -81.01 15.36
CA GLN A 184 48.14 -82.15 14.64
C GLN A 184 49.67 -82.08 14.60
N LEU A 185 50.25 -80.89 14.38
CA LEU A 185 51.69 -80.67 14.41
C LEU A 185 52.29 -80.97 15.79
N THR A 186 51.60 -80.56 16.85
CA THR A 186 51.98 -80.87 18.24
C THR A 186 51.98 -82.38 18.47
N LYS A 187 50.92 -83.08 18.03
CA LYS A 187 50.83 -84.54 18.12
C LYS A 187 51.98 -85.23 17.37
N ASN A 188 52.22 -84.86 16.11
CA ASN A 188 53.31 -85.42 15.32
C ASN A 188 54.69 -85.18 15.95
N SER A 189 54.89 -84.01 16.58
CA SER A 189 56.13 -83.69 17.29
C SER A 189 56.34 -84.58 18.52
N ILE A 190 55.26 -84.89 19.26
CA ILE A 190 55.29 -85.85 20.38
C ILE A 190 55.63 -87.25 19.87
N ASP A 191 54.96 -87.72 18.81
CA ASP A 191 55.17 -89.05 18.24
C ASP A 191 56.62 -89.22 17.73
N LEU A 192 57.15 -88.23 17.01
CA LEU A 192 58.55 -88.20 16.59
C LEU A 192 59.50 -88.22 17.79
N GLY A 193 59.21 -87.44 18.84
CA GLY A 193 59.99 -87.45 20.08
C GLY A 193 60.04 -88.82 20.75
N GLN A 194 58.92 -89.56 20.77
CA GLN A 194 58.86 -90.93 21.28
C GLN A 194 59.66 -91.91 20.42
N LEU A 195 59.52 -91.84 19.09
CA LEU A 195 60.29 -92.63 18.13
C LEU A 195 61.80 -92.46 18.34
N VAL A 196 62.28 -91.21 18.39
CA VAL A 196 63.70 -90.90 18.62
C VAL A 196 64.18 -91.40 19.99
N SER A 197 63.34 -91.28 21.03
CA SER A 197 63.68 -91.77 22.37
C SER A 197 63.88 -93.29 22.41
N ARG A 198 63.12 -94.05 21.62
CA ARG A 198 63.26 -95.51 21.49
C ARG A 198 64.57 -95.93 20.84
N PHE A 199 65.10 -95.14 19.89
CA PHE A 199 66.41 -95.37 19.29
C PHE A 199 67.59 -94.95 20.17
N LYS A 200 67.35 -94.11 21.20
CA LYS A 200 68.36 -93.70 22.18
C LYS A 200 68.60 -94.71 23.30
N THR A 201 67.79 -95.76 23.38
CA THR A 201 67.88 -96.84 24.38
C THR A 201 68.59 -98.11 23.88
N GLU A 202 69.23 -98.05 22.71
CA GLU A 202 70.34 -98.94 22.31
C GLU A 202 71.67 -98.18 22.44
#